data_AF-A0A955SCW5-F1
#
_entry.id   AF-A0A955SCW5-F1
#
_cell.length_a   1.000
_cell.length_b   1.000
_cell.length_c   1.000
_cell.angle_alpha   90.00
_cell.angle_beta   90.00
_cell.angle_gamma   90.00
#
_symmetry.space_group_name_H-M   'P 1'
#
loop_
_entity.id
_entity.type
_entity.pdbx_description
1 polymer ?
#
loop_
_entity_poly.entity_id
_entity_poly.type
_entity_poly.pdbx_seq_one_letter_code
_entity_poly.pdbx_strand_id
1 'polypeptide(L)'
;MRRKLEPAKKGTSPSVSEISEEWKYKWNPRDQMTQAMKWEGSAASTDNVGAVSYEYCLSCDGALSKRFEFDDTGTGSDLGALVSGLRYEYDGLNLLRVDEIYGASLSESGPWRTVEVSTHRPGQLSALLHKRVYKYNSGNNTATPNATHDFTYAHDPVGNVLTVFDNSGNEEFYFAQDAFGNELPINSAFGASDWATAAGEDYRIVEHQTGKWMDEFTGLYYFHAR
;
A
#
# COMPACT_ATOMS: atom_id res chain seq x y z
N MET A 1 -19.01 22.47 25.31
CA MET A 1 -19.97 22.14 24.24
C MET A 1 -19.22 21.51 23.08
N ARG A 2 -19.21 20.18 22.96
CA ARG A 2 -18.52 19.48 21.86
C ARG A 2 -19.45 19.44 20.64
N ARG A 3 -19.03 20.04 19.52
CA ARG A 3 -19.72 19.91 18.23
C ARG A 3 -19.64 18.45 17.79
N LYS A 4 -20.79 17.79 17.65
CA LYS A 4 -20.91 16.59 16.79
C LYS A 4 -20.58 17.05 15.37
N LEU A 5 -19.55 16.46 14.77
CA LEU A 5 -19.38 16.51 13.32
C LEU A 5 -20.29 15.42 12.76
N GLU A 6 -21.38 15.84 12.11
CA GLU A 6 -22.24 14.93 11.34
C GLU A 6 -21.60 14.66 9.96
N PRO A 7 -21.81 13.47 9.38
CA PRO A 7 -21.31 13.13 8.06
C PRO A 7 -21.92 14.06 6.99
N ALA A 8 -21.08 14.56 6.09
CA ALA A 8 -21.50 15.44 5.00
C ALA A 8 -22.35 14.65 3.99
N LYS A 9 -23.64 14.99 3.86
CA LYS A 9 -24.50 14.52 2.77
C LYS A 9 -24.45 15.49 1.59
N LYS A 10 -24.08 15.01 0.42
CA LYS A 10 -24.21 15.72 -0.87
C LYS A 10 -25.54 15.27 -1.52
N GLY A 11 -26.48 16.20 -1.77
CA GLY A 11 -27.71 15.95 -2.57
C GLY A 11 -27.46 16.24 -4.07
N THR A 12 -28.21 15.75 -5.07
CA THR A 12 -29.64 15.34 -5.11
C THR A 12 -30.00 14.53 -6.40
N SER A 13 -30.71 13.38 -6.26
CA SER A 13 -31.75 12.65 -7.09
C SER A 13 -31.56 12.14 -8.56
N PRO A 14 -32.34 11.12 -9.03
CA PRO A 14 -32.80 9.86 -8.40
C PRO A 14 -32.58 8.56 -9.26
N SER A 15 -32.78 7.39 -8.63
CA SER A 15 -32.93 6.01 -9.18
C SER A 15 -31.71 5.25 -9.71
N VAL A 16 -30.63 5.26 -8.93
CA VAL A 16 -29.80 4.07 -8.75
C VAL A 16 -29.84 3.80 -7.24
N SER A 17 -29.91 2.55 -6.80
CA SER A 17 -29.56 2.24 -5.40
C SER A 17 -28.12 2.70 -5.22
N GLU A 18 -27.92 3.92 -4.71
CA GLU A 18 -26.57 4.46 -4.49
C GLU A 18 -25.88 3.52 -3.52
N ILE A 19 -24.94 2.75 -4.07
CA ILE A 19 -23.93 2.06 -3.28
C ILE A 19 -23.06 3.18 -2.74
N SER A 20 -23.14 3.41 -1.44
CA SER A 20 -22.32 4.39 -0.73
C SER A 20 -21.20 3.66 -0.01
N GLU A 21 -19.99 4.21 -0.08
CA GLU A 21 -18.90 3.79 0.79
C GLU A 21 -19.21 4.23 2.22
N GLU A 22 -19.24 3.27 3.14
CA GLU A 22 -19.47 3.52 4.56
C GLU A 22 -18.21 3.22 5.38
N TRP A 23 -18.04 3.98 6.47
CA TRP A 23 -16.89 3.87 7.35
C TRP A 23 -17.28 3.80 8.82
N LYS A 24 -16.60 2.92 9.56
CA LYS A 24 -16.70 2.79 11.02
C LYS A 24 -15.32 2.90 11.64
N TYR A 25 -15.22 3.72 12.68
CA TYR A 25 -13.95 3.98 13.38
C TYR A 25 -14.04 3.58 14.84
N LYS A 26 -12.94 3.06 15.37
CA LYS A 26 -12.75 2.79 16.80
C LYS A 26 -11.59 3.61 17.32
N TRP A 27 -11.80 4.27 18.44
CA TRP A 27 -10.83 5.15 19.09
C TRP A 27 -10.54 4.64 20.50
N ASN A 28 -9.30 4.82 20.97
CA ASN A 28 -8.94 4.55 22.36
C ASN A 28 -9.32 5.74 23.27
N PRO A 29 -9.23 5.60 24.62
CA PRO A 29 -9.50 6.70 25.54
C PRO A 29 -8.58 7.92 25.45
N ARG A 30 -7.51 7.84 24.63
CA ARG A 30 -6.57 8.95 24.35
C ARG A 30 -6.87 9.62 23.00
N ASP A 31 -8.04 9.36 22.41
CA ASP A 31 -8.47 9.88 21.11
C ASP A 31 -7.52 9.48 19.95
N GLN A 32 -6.89 8.30 20.04
CA GLN A 32 -6.11 7.71 18.94
C GLN A 32 -6.92 6.62 18.24
N MET A 33 -6.90 6.60 16.91
CA MET A 33 -7.61 5.61 16.11
C MET A 33 -6.94 4.24 16.28
N THR A 34 -7.71 3.22 16.64
CA THR A 34 -7.26 1.83 16.79
C THR A 34 -7.72 0.94 15.65
N GLN A 35 -8.83 1.30 15.02
CA GLN A 35 -9.41 0.53 13.93
C GLN A 35 -10.20 1.45 13.00
N ALA A 36 -10.12 1.19 11.70
CA ALA A 36 -11.05 1.69 10.70
C ALA A 36 -11.60 0.50 9.93
N MET A 37 -12.87 0.55 9.55
CA MET A 37 -13.50 -0.47 8.72
C MET A 37 -14.29 0.24 7.64
N LYS A 38 -14.15 -0.23 6.40
CA LYS A 38 -14.93 0.25 5.26
C LYS A 38 -15.70 -0.88 4.61
N TRP A 39 -16.85 -0.58 4.03
CA TRP A 39 -17.63 -1.50 3.20
C TRP A 39 -18.46 -0.71 2.21
N GLU A 40 -18.92 -1.39 1.16
CA GLU A 40 -19.86 -0.82 0.19
C GLU A 40 -21.25 -1.31 0.54
N GLY A 41 -22.15 -0.39 0.87
CA GLY A 41 -23.50 -0.71 1.31
C GLY A 41 -24.52 0.26 0.75
N SER A 42 -25.78 -0.19 0.69
CA SER A 42 -26.89 0.76 0.55
C SER A 42 -27.08 1.48 1.89
N ALA A 43 -27.47 2.75 1.89
CA ALA A 43 -27.68 3.53 3.12
C ALA A 43 -28.72 2.96 4.13
N ALA A 44 -29.32 1.81 3.83
CA ALA A 44 -30.26 1.06 4.66
C ALA A 44 -29.73 -0.32 5.12
N SER A 45 -28.57 -0.78 4.64
CA SER A 45 -27.99 -2.07 5.05
C SER A 45 -26.99 -1.89 6.19
N THR A 46 -27.22 -2.56 7.30
CA THR A 46 -26.26 -2.70 8.42
C THR A 46 -25.17 -3.73 8.14
N ASP A 47 -25.08 -4.16 6.89
CA ASP A 47 -24.40 -5.37 6.50
C ASP A 47 -22.97 -5.00 6.14
N ASN A 48 -22.02 -5.38 6.99
CA ASN A 48 -20.58 -5.13 6.81
C ASN A 48 -19.99 -6.12 5.79
N VAL A 49 -20.72 -6.37 4.73
CA VAL A 49 -20.47 -7.39 3.71
C VAL A 49 -19.38 -6.87 2.77
N GLY A 50 -18.41 -7.70 2.41
CA GLY A 50 -17.25 -7.26 1.63
C GLY A 50 -16.34 -6.27 2.38
N ALA A 51 -16.43 -6.22 3.71
CA ALA A 51 -15.72 -5.21 4.48
C ALA A 51 -14.19 -5.38 4.42
N VAL A 52 -13.51 -4.24 4.55
CA VAL A 52 -12.07 -4.17 4.77
C VAL A 52 -11.81 -3.50 6.11
N SER A 53 -11.16 -4.22 7.02
CA SER A 53 -10.77 -3.75 8.35
C SER A 53 -9.29 -3.39 8.38
N TYR A 54 -8.96 -2.28 9.01
CA TYR A 54 -7.62 -1.75 9.22
C TYR A 54 -7.37 -1.64 10.72
N GLU A 55 -6.33 -2.27 11.23
CA GLU A 55 -5.89 -2.14 12.63
C GLU A 55 -4.65 -1.28 12.72
N TYR A 56 -4.57 -0.45 13.76
CA TYR A 56 -3.47 0.48 13.98
C TYR A 56 -2.72 0.17 15.28
N CYS A 57 -1.39 0.17 15.22
CA CYS A 57 -0.54 -0.07 16.37
C CYS A 57 -0.42 1.19 17.23
N LEU A 58 -0.94 1.14 18.45
CA LEU A 58 -0.88 2.26 19.40
C LEU A 58 0.52 2.57 19.93
N SER A 59 1.38 1.56 20.05
CA SER A 59 2.78 1.75 20.43
C SER A 59 3.66 2.23 19.26
N CYS A 60 3.13 2.21 18.04
CA CYS A 60 3.82 2.58 16.81
C CYS A 60 3.26 3.89 16.24
N ASP A 61 2.83 4.81 17.11
CA ASP A 61 2.26 6.11 16.76
C ASP A 61 1.07 6.05 15.79
N GLY A 62 0.27 4.98 15.86
CA GLY A 62 -0.88 4.78 15.00
C GLY A 62 -0.54 4.32 13.58
N ALA A 63 0.66 3.78 13.35
CA ALA A 63 0.98 3.11 12.09
C ALA A 63 0.02 1.93 11.83
N LEU A 64 -0.36 1.75 10.55
CA LEU A 64 -1.15 0.60 10.12
C LEU A 64 -0.37 -0.69 10.47
N SER A 65 -1.00 -1.58 11.22
CA SER A 65 -0.40 -2.84 11.64
C SER A 65 -1.03 -4.04 10.95
N LYS A 66 -2.34 -4.01 10.67
CA LYS A 66 -2.99 -5.10 9.94
C LYS A 66 -4.09 -4.60 9.01
N ARG A 67 -4.36 -5.39 7.97
CA ARG A 67 -5.48 -5.23 7.06
C ARG A 67 -6.16 -6.58 6.85
N PHE A 68 -7.46 -6.65 7.04
CA PHE A 68 -8.27 -7.84 6.80
C PHE A 68 -9.35 -7.54 5.76
N GLU A 69 -9.53 -8.44 4.81
CA GLU A 69 -10.60 -8.38 3.81
C GLU A 69 -11.52 -9.57 3.99
N PHE A 70 -12.82 -9.29 3.96
CA PHE A 70 -13.87 -10.28 4.10
C PHE A 70 -14.65 -10.39 2.80
N ASP A 71 -15.18 -11.58 2.52
CA ASP A 71 -16.06 -11.79 1.36
C ASP A 71 -17.44 -11.13 1.54
N ASP A 72 -18.23 -11.20 0.48
CA ASP A 72 -19.57 -10.65 0.40
C ASP A 72 -20.67 -11.64 0.87
N THR A 73 -20.30 -12.72 1.55
CA THR A 73 -21.26 -13.76 1.96
C THR A 73 -21.79 -13.61 3.39
N GLY A 74 -21.32 -12.58 4.11
CA GLY A 74 -21.80 -12.25 5.45
C GLY A 74 -23.31 -11.97 5.48
N THR A 75 -23.94 -12.16 6.64
CA THR A 75 -25.37 -11.90 6.82
C THR A 75 -25.62 -11.02 8.04
N GLY A 76 -26.34 -9.91 7.85
CA GLY A 76 -26.60 -8.98 8.94
C GLY A 76 -25.31 -8.30 9.43
N SER A 77 -25.12 -8.23 10.75
CA SER A 77 -23.91 -7.61 11.34
C SER A 77 -22.65 -8.45 11.23
N ASP A 78 -22.76 -9.72 10.81
CA ASP A 78 -21.64 -10.64 10.71
C ASP A 78 -20.80 -10.34 9.47
N LEU A 79 -19.49 -10.34 9.66
CA LEU A 79 -18.54 -10.27 8.55
C LEU A 79 -18.62 -11.57 7.73
N GLY A 80 -18.36 -11.46 6.43
CA GLY A 80 -18.14 -12.62 5.56
C GLY A 80 -16.91 -13.44 5.98
N ALA A 81 -16.59 -14.50 5.24
CA ALA A 81 -15.37 -15.24 5.50
C ALA A 81 -14.14 -14.38 5.19
N LEU A 82 -13.05 -14.56 5.95
CA LEU A 82 -11.80 -13.87 5.69
C LEU A 82 -11.20 -14.37 4.36
N VAL A 83 -10.94 -13.45 3.43
CA VAL A 83 -10.34 -13.75 2.12
C VAL A 83 -8.90 -13.28 2.00
N SER A 84 -8.51 -12.27 2.78
CA SER A 84 -7.13 -11.78 2.82
C SER A 84 -6.82 -11.18 4.18
N GLY A 85 -5.60 -11.43 4.67
CA GLY A 85 -5.12 -10.84 5.92
C GLY A 85 -3.66 -10.49 5.77
N LEU A 86 -3.33 -9.22 5.91
CA LEU A 86 -1.98 -8.67 5.85
C LEU A 86 -1.59 -8.06 7.18
N ARG A 87 -0.33 -8.23 7.56
CA ARG A 87 0.30 -7.60 8.72
C ARG A 87 1.53 -6.85 8.27
N TYR A 88 1.65 -5.62 8.75
CA TYR A 88 2.76 -4.72 8.47
C TYR A 88 3.56 -4.54 9.76
N GLU A 89 4.85 -4.85 9.69
CA GLU A 89 5.74 -4.75 10.83
C GLU A 89 6.99 -3.98 10.42
N TYR A 90 7.24 -2.87 11.12
CA TYR A 90 8.48 -2.14 10.99
C TYR A 90 9.49 -2.71 11.98
N ASP A 91 10.60 -3.22 11.47
CA ASP A 91 11.77 -3.57 12.27
C ASP A 91 12.75 -2.38 12.23
N GLY A 92 12.71 -1.61 13.32
CA GLY A 92 13.41 -0.33 13.40
C GLY A 92 12.87 0.71 12.41
N LEU A 93 13.75 1.60 11.95
CA LEU A 93 13.40 2.68 11.02
C LEU A 93 13.56 2.30 9.54
N ASN A 94 14.07 1.09 9.26
CA ASN A 94 14.67 0.79 7.96
C ASN A 94 14.13 -0.46 7.31
N LEU A 95 13.31 -1.27 7.98
CA LEU A 95 12.80 -2.50 7.41
C LEU A 95 11.30 -2.54 7.61
N LEU A 96 10.56 -2.64 6.51
CA LEU A 96 9.15 -2.99 6.49
C LEU A 96 9.02 -4.44 6.06
N ARG A 97 8.45 -5.26 6.93
CA ARG A 97 8.03 -6.62 6.61
C ARG A 97 6.51 -6.65 6.44
N VAL A 98 6.05 -7.28 5.37
CA VAL A 98 4.64 -7.61 5.17
C VAL A 98 4.48 -9.12 5.25
N ASP A 99 3.59 -9.56 6.14
CA ASP A 99 3.19 -10.95 6.27
C ASP A 99 1.74 -11.12 5.82
N GLU A 100 1.41 -12.27 5.25
CA GLU A 100 0.04 -12.69 4.97
C GLU A 100 -0.39 -13.85 5.86
N ILE A 101 -1.69 -13.92 6.17
CA ILE A 101 -2.28 -15.16 6.70
C ILE A 101 -2.37 -16.17 5.58
N TYR A 102 -2.06 -17.43 5.89
CA TYR A 102 -2.18 -18.52 4.94
C TYR A 102 -2.84 -19.76 5.54
N GLY A 103 -3.36 -20.62 4.68
CA GLY A 103 -4.01 -21.88 5.05
C GLY A 103 -5.20 -22.21 4.15
N ALA A 104 -5.77 -23.40 4.32
CA ALA A 104 -6.97 -23.82 3.59
C ALA A 104 -8.24 -23.07 4.04
N SER A 105 -8.23 -22.55 5.27
CA SER A 105 -9.29 -21.69 5.80
C SER A 105 -8.60 -20.56 6.55
N LEU A 106 -8.77 -19.34 6.05
CA LEU A 106 -8.15 -18.17 6.65
C LEU A 106 -8.93 -17.78 7.92
N SER A 107 -8.19 -17.34 8.93
CA SER A 107 -8.75 -16.77 10.15
C SER A 107 -7.79 -15.72 10.69
N GLU A 108 -8.28 -14.74 11.43
CA GLU A 108 -7.44 -13.67 12.00
C GLU A 108 -6.35 -14.20 12.96
N SER A 109 -6.58 -15.37 13.55
CA SER A 109 -5.64 -16.12 14.39
C SER A 109 -4.79 -17.13 13.62
N GLY A 110 -4.91 -17.16 12.30
CA GLY A 110 -4.20 -18.09 11.43
C GLY A 110 -2.69 -17.89 11.44
N PRO A 111 -1.94 -18.86 10.91
CA PRO A 111 -0.50 -18.72 10.79
C PRO A 111 -0.16 -17.63 9.77
N TRP A 112 0.91 -16.89 10.05
CA TRP A 112 1.42 -15.80 9.23
C TRP A 112 2.69 -16.23 8.50
N ARG A 113 2.89 -15.77 7.28
CA ARG A 113 4.13 -15.96 6.51
C ARG A 113 4.53 -14.69 5.78
N THR A 114 5.83 -14.46 5.63
CA THR A 114 6.34 -13.22 5.01
C THR A 114 6.16 -13.21 3.51
N VAL A 115 5.47 -12.23 2.97
CA VAL A 115 5.27 -12.07 1.52
C VAL A 115 6.13 -10.98 0.93
N GLU A 116 6.52 -9.98 1.73
CA GLU A 116 7.33 -8.87 1.26
C GLU A 116 8.30 -8.40 2.35
N VAL A 117 9.52 -8.09 1.95
CA VAL A 117 10.49 -7.37 2.77
C VAL A 117 11.01 -6.18 1.97
N SER A 118 10.82 -5.00 2.53
CA SER A 118 11.22 -3.71 1.97
C SER A 118 12.24 -3.07 2.90
N THR A 119 13.44 -2.80 2.40
CA THR A 119 14.55 -2.20 3.16
C THR A 119 14.77 -0.78 2.71
N HIS A 120 14.83 0.17 3.64
CA HIS A 120 15.06 1.59 3.43
C HIS A 120 16.45 2.01 3.93
N ARG A 121 16.96 3.13 3.41
CA ARG A 121 18.16 3.75 3.95
C ARG A 121 17.93 4.22 5.39
N PRO A 122 18.93 4.07 6.27
CA PRO A 122 18.89 4.62 7.62
C PRO A 122 18.48 6.09 7.68
N GLY A 123 17.36 6.38 8.35
CA GLY A 123 16.94 7.75 8.64
C GLY A 123 16.35 8.52 7.45
N GLN A 124 16.06 7.86 6.33
CA GLN A 124 15.44 8.49 5.16
C GLN A 124 14.12 7.77 4.81
N LEU A 125 13.00 8.39 5.16
CA LEU A 125 11.69 8.00 4.64
C LEU A 125 11.71 8.16 3.10
N SER A 126 11.11 7.21 2.38
CA SER A 126 11.12 7.10 0.90
C SER A 126 12.39 6.61 0.20
N ALA A 127 13.51 6.38 0.89
CA ALA A 127 14.72 5.84 0.24
C ALA A 127 14.78 4.31 0.30
N LEU A 128 13.85 3.63 -0.39
CA LEU A 128 13.81 2.17 -0.47
C LEU A 128 15.04 1.64 -1.20
N LEU A 129 15.91 0.89 -0.54
CA LEU A 129 17.10 0.25 -1.10
C LEU A 129 16.80 -1.05 -1.83
N HIS A 130 15.86 -1.84 -1.30
CA HIS A 130 15.59 -3.17 -1.80
C HIS A 130 14.16 -3.59 -1.46
N LYS A 131 13.49 -4.25 -2.39
CA LYS A 131 12.18 -4.87 -2.19
C LYS A 131 12.24 -6.29 -2.68
N ARG A 132 11.89 -7.24 -1.80
CA ARG A 132 11.80 -8.65 -2.15
C ARG A 132 10.41 -9.17 -1.84
N VAL A 133 9.74 -9.69 -2.86
CA VAL A 133 8.49 -10.44 -2.71
C VAL A 133 8.78 -11.93 -2.71
N TYR A 134 8.06 -12.70 -1.90
CA TYR A 134 8.18 -14.15 -1.82
C TYR A 134 6.98 -14.84 -2.45
N LYS A 135 7.24 -15.94 -3.17
CA LYS A 135 6.24 -16.93 -3.59
C LYS A 135 6.30 -18.14 -2.68
N TYR A 136 5.16 -18.79 -2.53
CA TYR A 136 5.02 -20.00 -1.73
C TYR A 136 4.46 -21.13 -2.57
N ASN A 137 5.13 -22.28 -2.53
CA ASN A 137 4.64 -23.49 -3.18
C ASN A 137 3.44 -24.07 -2.43
N SER A 138 2.37 -24.41 -3.16
CA SER A 138 1.09 -24.87 -2.61
C SER A 138 1.14 -26.19 -1.84
N GLY A 139 2.24 -26.94 -1.90
CA GLY A 139 2.37 -28.24 -1.23
C GLY A 139 3.25 -28.28 0.02
N ASN A 140 4.17 -27.33 0.21
CA ASN A 140 5.15 -27.37 1.30
C ASN A 140 5.42 -26.02 1.96
N ASN A 141 4.73 -24.95 1.53
CA ASN A 141 4.91 -23.58 2.03
C ASN A 141 6.38 -23.13 2.11
N THR A 142 7.24 -23.65 1.24
CA THR A 142 8.62 -23.17 1.14
C THR A 142 8.62 -21.83 0.41
N ALA A 143 9.22 -20.83 1.03
CA ALA A 143 9.38 -19.50 0.46
C ALA A 143 10.48 -19.49 -0.60
N THR A 144 10.19 -18.93 -1.77
CA THR A 144 11.18 -18.64 -2.81
C THR A 144 11.06 -17.18 -3.24
N PRO A 145 12.17 -16.45 -3.44
CA PRO A 145 12.11 -15.10 -3.98
C PRO A 145 11.38 -15.08 -5.32
N ASN A 146 10.48 -14.11 -5.48
CA ASN A 146 9.81 -13.84 -6.73
C ASN A 146 10.74 -13.03 -7.62
N ALA A 147 11.45 -13.68 -8.54
CA ALA A 147 12.43 -13.01 -9.40
C ALA A 147 11.86 -11.82 -10.21
N THR A 148 10.55 -11.79 -10.48
CA THR A 148 9.91 -10.67 -11.20
C THR A 148 9.48 -9.51 -10.29
N HIS A 149 9.57 -9.68 -8.97
CA HIS A 149 9.19 -8.69 -7.96
C HIS A 149 10.26 -8.60 -6.86
N ASP A 150 11.52 -8.67 -7.28
CA ASP A 150 12.69 -8.57 -6.42
C ASP A 150 13.63 -7.54 -7.06
N PHE A 151 13.71 -6.38 -6.43
CA PHE A 151 14.28 -5.17 -7.00
C PHE A 151 15.28 -4.52 -6.06
N THR A 152 16.33 -3.95 -6.64
CA THR A 152 17.31 -3.11 -5.94
C THR A 152 17.31 -1.71 -6.53
N TYR A 153 17.40 -0.70 -5.68
CA TYR A 153 17.23 0.70 -6.07
C TYR A 153 18.52 1.48 -5.82
N ALA A 154 19.08 2.04 -6.89
CA ALA A 154 20.14 3.04 -6.80
C ALA A 154 19.54 4.44 -6.71
N HIS A 155 20.18 5.28 -5.92
CA HIS A 155 19.75 6.66 -5.74
C HIS A 155 20.90 7.61 -6.05
N ASP A 156 20.55 8.80 -6.51
CA ASP A 156 21.48 9.90 -6.65
C ASP A 156 21.93 10.46 -5.26
N PRO A 157 22.86 11.43 -5.22
CA PRO A 157 23.33 12.01 -3.96
C PRO A 157 22.28 12.80 -3.17
N VAL A 158 21.18 13.24 -3.78
CA VAL A 158 20.10 13.99 -3.12
C VAL A 158 18.94 13.09 -2.67
N GLY A 159 18.97 11.81 -3.05
CA GLY A 159 18.05 10.78 -2.59
C GLY A 159 16.95 10.42 -3.57
N ASN A 160 17.01 10.88 -4.82
CA ASN A 160 16.07 10.46 -5.86
C ASN A 160 16.47 9.09 -6.41
N VAL A 161 15.50 8.27 -6.80
CA VAL A 161 15.77 6.98 -7.44
C VAL A 161 16.33 7.24 -8.85
N LEU A 162 17.52 6.70 -9.11
CA LEU A 162 18.23 6.85 -10.38
C LEU A 162 18.05 5.62 -11.28
N THR A 163 18.13 4.42 -10.69
CA THR A 163 18.07 3.16 -11.44
C THR A 163 17.41 2.09 -10.59
N VAL A 164 16.62 1.23 -11.23
CA VAL A 164 16.04 0.02 -10.63
C VAL A 164 16.67 -1.17 -11.31
N PHE A 165 17.19 -2.09 -10.51
CA PHE A 165 17.78 -3.34 -10.96
C PHE A 165 16.83 -4.50 -10.65
N ASP A 166 16.70 -5.43 -11.60
CA ASP A 166 16.07 -6.72 -11.36
C ASP A 166 16.92 -7.60 -10.43
N ASN A 167 16.42 -8.77 -10.07
CA ASN A 167 17.14 -9.74 -9.23
C ASN A 167 18.39 -10.34 -9.90
N SER A 168 18.54 -10.19 -11.21
CA SER A 168 19.74 -10.60 -11.96
C SER A 168 20.79 -9.50 -12.02
N GLY A 169 20.49 -8.30 -11.51
CA GLY A 169 21.36 -7.13 -11.54
C GLY A 169 21.34 -6.40 -12.89
N ASN A 170 20.38 -6.69 -13.76
CA ASN A 170 20.16 -5.93 -14.98
C ASN A 170 19.42 -4.64 -14.65
N GLU A 171 19.77 -3.57 -15.34
CA GLU A 171 19.03 -2.30 -15.28
C GLU A 171 17.68 -2.50 -15.94
N GLU A 172 16.62 -2.55 -15.12
CA GLU A 172 15.25 -2.67 -15.58
C GLU A 172 14.72 -1.27 -15.95
N PHE A 173 15.06 -0.26 -15.15
CA PHE A 173 14.64 1.13 -15.36
C PHE A 173 15.74 2.12 -15.00
N TYR A 174 15.77 3.25 -15.71
CA TYR A 174 16.64 4.38 -15.44
C TYR A 174 15.86 5.69 -15.51
N PHE A 175 16.08 6.56 -14.53
CA PHE A 175 15.36 7.83 -14.41
C PHE A 175 16.32 8.98 -14.70
N ALA A 176 16.10 9.69 -15.81
CA ALA A 176 16.72 10.99 -16.02
C ALA A 176 15.89 12.04 -15.29
N GLN A 177 16.40 12.57 -14.17
CA GLN A 177 15.66 13.52 -13.32
C GLN A 177 16.48 14.78 -13.04
N ASP A 178 15.78 15.87 -12.73
CA ASP A 178 16.41 17.04 -12.11
C ASP A 178 16.72 16.80 -10.62
N ALA A 179 17.37 17.76 -9.97
CA ALA A 179 17.74 17.65 -8.55
C ALA A 179 16.54 17.59 -7.59
N PHE A 180 15.33 17.84 -8.07
CA PHE A 180 14.09 17.78 -7.31
C PHE A 180 13.31 16.47 -7.55
N GLY A 181 13.87 15.55 -8.35
CA GLY A 181 13.24 14.29 -8.71
C GLY A 181 12.19 14.43 -9.82
N ASN A 182 12.11 15.59 -10.48
CA ASN A 182 11.23 15.73 -11.64
C ASN A 182 11.86 15.02 -12.83
N GLU A 183 11.09 14.13 -13.44
CA GLU A 183 11.55 13.42 -14.64
C GLU A 183 11.74 14.37 -15.82
N LEU A 184 12.91 14.26 -16.46
CA LEU A 184 13.26 15.02 -17.63
C LEU A 184 12.66 14.38 -18.89
N PRO A 185 12.22 15.19 -19.87
CA PRO A 185 11.73 14.67 -21.13
C PRO A 185 12.78 13.79 -21.83
N ILE A 186 12.31 12.72 -22.47
CA ILE A 186 13.08 11.95 -23.44
C ILE A 186 13.65 12.93 -24.48
N ASN A 187 14.93 12.79 -24.84
CA ASN A 187 15.67 13.69 -25.73
C ASN A 187 15.90 15.13 -25.21
N SER A 188 15.76 15.36 -23.90
CA SER A 188 16.27 16.62 -23.33
C SER A 188 17.79 16.70 -23.52
N ALA A 189 18.35 17.92 -23.59
CA ALA A 189 19.80 18.12 -23.68
C ALA A 189 20.59 17.53 -22.50
N PHE A 190 19.88 17.06 -21.46
CA PHE A 190 20.41 16.49 -20.23
C PHE A 190 19.97 15.02 -20.00
N GLY A 191 19.16 14.43 -20.89
CA GLY A 191 18.61 13.06 -20.75
C GLY A 191 18.96 12.21 -21.97
N ALA A 192 19.73 11.14 -21.76
CA ALA A 192 20.44 10.42 -22.82
C ALA A 192 19.86 9.07 -23.26
N SER A 193 18.68 8.64 -22.78
CA SER A 193 18.16 7.32 -23.10
C SER A 193 16.78 7.33 -23.75
N ASP A 194 16.69 6.73 -24.94
CA ASP A 194 15.44 6.27 -25.57
C ASP A 194 14.82 5.05 -24.85
N TRP A 195 15.50 4.53 -23.83
CA TRP A 195 15.09 3.35 -23.07
C TRP A 195 14.62 3.79 -21.66
N ALA A 196 13.30 3.71 -21.51
CA ALA A 196 12.43 3.87 -20.34
C ALA A 196 12.80 4.90 -19.26
N THR A 197 12.47 6.17 -19.54
CA THR A 197 11.82 7.06 -18.56
C THR A 197 10.50 6.42 -18.10
N ALA A 198 10.17 6.46 -16.81
CA ALA A 198 8.90 5.97 -16.26
C ALA A 198 7.66 6.79 -16.69
N ALA A 199 7.78 7.59 -17.75
CA ALA A 199 6.70 8.30 -18.43
C ALA A 199 6.04 7.48 -19.56
N GLY A 200 6.42 6.23 -19.80
CA GLY A 200 5.76 5.34 -20.76
C GLY A 200 4.32 5.02 -20.35
N GLU A 201 3.40 4.84 -21.31
CA GLU A 201 1.95 4.63 -21.05
C GLU A 201 1.64 3.43 -20.13
N ASP A 202 2.58 2.50 -20.00
CA ASP A 202 2.50 1.25 -19.23
C ASP A 202 3.02 1.38 -17.77
N TYR A 203 3.76 2.43 -17.44
CA TYR A 203 4.41 2.60 -16.12
C TYR A 203 3.96 3.94 -15.53
N ARG A 204 2.80 3.97 -14.89
CA ARG A 204 2.16 5.24 -14.51
C ARG A 204 2.64 5.74 -13.16
N ILE A 205 3.27 6.91 -13.17
CA ILE A 205 3.42 7.77 -12.00
C ILE A 205 2.10 8.50 -11.77
N VAL A 206 1.44 8.24 -10.64
CA VAL A 206 0.15 8.82 -10.29
C VAL A 206 0.23 9.60 -8.99
N GLU A 207 -0.44 10.75 -8.93
CA GLU A 207 -0.63 11.44 -7.66
C GLU A 207 -1.62 10.64 -6.81
N HIS A 208 -1.13 10.02 -5.75
CA HIS A 208 -1.96 9.20 -4.86
C HIS A 208 -2.58 10.04 -3.73
N GLN A 209 -1.84 11.03 -3.22
CA GLN A 209 -2.34 12.06 -2.30
C GLN A 209 -1.67 13.39 -2.65
N THR A 210 -2.23 14.52 -2.25
CA THR A 210 -1.67 15.84 -2.59
C THR A 210 -0.17 15.94 -2.24
N GLY A 211 0.68 16.09 -3.26
CA GLY A 211 2.14 16.17 -3.11
C GLY A 211 2.84 14.84 -2.77
N LYS A 212 2.12 13.72 -2.84
CA LYS A 212 2.63 12.36 -2.75
C LYS A 212 2.29 11.60 -4.02
N TRP A 213 3.32 11.20 -4.73
CA TRP A 213 3.21 10.51 -5.99
C TRP A 213 3.59 9.05 -5.77
N MET A 214 2.96 8.16 -6.53
CA MET A 214 3.15 6.72 -6.45
C MET A 214 3.44 6.18 -7.83
N ASP A 215 4.46 5.35 -7.93
CA ASP A 215 4.70 4.52 -9.12
C ASP A 215 3.87 3.26 -8.94
N GLU A 216 2.86 3.07 -9.79
CA GLU A 216 1.95 1.92 -9.69
C GLU A 216 2.66 0.58 -9.97
N PHE A 217 3.78 0.59 -10.68
CA PHE A 217 4.55 -0.61 -10.99
C PHE A 217 5.44 -1.03 -9.81
N THR A 218 6.23 -0.10 -9.27
CA THR A 218 7.13 -0.43 -8.14
C THR A 218 6.42 -0.38 -6.78
N GLY A 219 5.32 0.38 -6.67
CA GLY A 219 4.63 0.73 -5.42
C GLY A 219 5.38 1.80 -4.60
N LEU A 220 6.37 2.47 -5.19
CA LEU A 220 7.16 3.50 -4.52
C LEU A 220 6.38 4.78 -4.34
N TYR A 221 6.50 5.39 -3.16
CA TYR A 221 6.05 6.75 -2.93
C TYR A 221 7.22 7.72 -3.04
N TYR A 222 6.97 8.86 -3.68
CA TYR A 222 7.88 10.00 -3.71
C TYR A 222 7.14 11.25 -3.29
N PHE A 223 7.87 12.12 -2.59
CA PHE A 223 7.39 13.40 -2.12
C PHE A 223 7.97 14.46 -3.02
N HIS A 224 7.15 15.41 -3.46
CA HIS A 224 7.72 16.61 -4.07
C HIS A 224 8.47 17.38 -2.99
N ALA A 225 9.73 17.75 -3.24
CA ALA A 225 10.38 18.76 -2.43
C ALA A 225 9.57 20.07 -2.56
N ARG A 226 9.30 20.74 -1.44
CA ARG A 226 8.72 22.09 -1.45
C ARG A 226 9.72 23.12 -1.96
#